data_AF-L1IQD2-F1
#
_entry.id   AF-L1IQD2-F1
#
_cell.length_a   1.000
_cell.length_b   1.000
_cell.length_c   1.000
_cell.angle_alpha   90.00
_cell.angle_beta   90.00
_cell.angle_gamma   90.00
#
_symmetry.space_group_name_H-M   'P 1'
#
loop_
_entity.id
_entity.type
_entity.pdbx_description
1 polymer ?
#
loop_
_entity_poly.entity_id
_entity_poly.type
_entity_poly.pdbx_seq_one_letter_code
_entity_poly.pdbx_strand_id
1 'polypeptide(L)'
;MLGAQDSWRRSLSMTSTDHGSEVSCKKKAAKKGSKNIPPELLKEMRKMEMMLKFRNEVDVDQVHRDVMRLVEQDERIAPGVKIKIYELLVALACYNHNAESAIRFLEVLKELSMPSESSYASVIRVCCEDPGTAKHAVKLLDDFVSNNPNRLRLRTVQPLLLTFLQNRDFDNFVDLWKSVLSGHPDLIKSAANSSIEPVEQLFVDIISAFSDVIVGKVGKERDLLMLSLDEILNEMSETLLSISEKSASLLSSQVSHDNCKVVNMSSEGKCPLRLYL
;
A
#
# COMPACT_ATOMS: atom_id res chain seq x y z
N MET A 1 12.54 -43.58 -9.34
CA MET A 1 11.57 -43.99 -8.31
C MET A 1 10.71 -42.79 -8.00
N LEU A 2 9.47 -42.83 -8.48
CA LEU A 2 8.40 -41.85 -8.25
C LEU A 2 7.65 -42.25 -6.97
N GLY A 3 7.11 -41.26 -6.24
CA GLY A 3 6.15 -41.45 -5.14
C GLY A 3 6.11 -40.18 -4.31
N ALA A 4 5.16 -39.27 -4.51
CA ALA A 4 3.75 -39.30 -4.06
C ALA A 4 3.62 -38.09 -3.10
N GLN A 5 3.10 -36.93 -3.50
CA GLN A 5 1.71 -36.56 -3.80
C GLN A 5 0.73 -36.78 -2.64
N ASP A 6 0.06 -35.66 -2.31
CA ASP A 6 -1.25 -35.48 -1.68
C ASP A 6 -1.40 -35.59 -0.15
N SER A 7 -1.94 -34.50 0.44
CA SER A 7 -3.31 -34.51 0.99
C SER A 7 -3.49 -33.40 2.03
N TRP A 8 -4.01 -32.21 1.67
CA TRP A 8 -4.90 -31.44 2.57
C TRP A 8 -5.87 -30.59 1.73
N ARG A 9 -7.03 -31.17 1.41
CA ARG A 9 -8.25 -30.47 1.00
C ARG A 9 -9.43 -31.23 1.59
N ARG A 10 -10.34 -30.51 2.28
CA ARG A 10 -11.72 -30.82 2.72
C ARG A 10 -11.93 -30.19 4.12
N SER A 11 -13.03 -29.56 4.49
CA SER A 11 -14.31 -29.33 3.82
C SER A 11 -15.00 -28.14 4.50
N LEU A 12 -15.75 -27.38 3.72
CA LEU A 12 -16.87 -26.55 4.18
C LEU A 12 -18.06 -27.46 4.49
N SER A 13 -18.78 -27.17 5.58
CA SER A 13 -20.21 -27.45 5.68
C SER A 13 -20.88 -26.34 6.48
N MET A 14 -21.90 -25.76 5.85
CA MET A 14 -22.81 -24.76 6.38
C MET A 14 -23.74 -25.35 7.45
N THR A 15 -24.15 -24.52 8.41
CA THR A 15 -25.55 -24.42 8.84
C THR A 15 -25.85 -23.00 9.30
N SER A 16 -26.85 -22.40 8.66
CA SER A 16 -27.54 -21.18 9.04
C SER A 16 -28.44 -21.40 10.26
N THR A 17 -28.51 -20.41 11.14
CA THR A 17 -29.76 -20.03 11.81
C THR A 17 -29.68 -18.56 12.21
N ASP A 18 -30.64 -17.79 11.74
CA ASP A 18 -31.00 -16.45 12.22
C ASP A 18 -31.08 -16.40 13.75
N HIS A 19 -30.80 -15.23 14.33
CA HIS A 19 -31.72 -14.51 15.22
C HIS A 19 -31.18 -13.09 15.46
N GLY A 20 -32.04 -12.11 15.16
CA GLY A 20 -31.77 -10.70 15.36
C GLY A 20 -31.57 -10.36 16.84
N SER A 21 -30.68 -9.42 17.08
CA SER A 21 -30.64 -8.61 18.29
C SER A 21 -29.83 -7.35 17.98
N GLU A 22 -30.53 -6.24 17.77
CA GLU A 22 -29.97 -4.89 17.82
C GLU A 22 -29.40 -4.64 19.22
N VAL A 23 -28.16 -5.03 19.44
CA VAL A 23 -27.39 -4.57 20.59
C VAL A 23 -26.79 -3.23 20.19
N SER A 24 -27.44 -2.16 20.64
CA SER A 24 -26.88 -0.81 20.72
C SER A 24 -25.62 -0.84 21.59
N CYS A 25 -24.51 -1.23 20.97
CA CYS A 25 -23.21 -1.30 21.60
C CYS A 25 -22.70 0.14 21.70
N LYS A 26 -23.02 0.81 22.81
CA LYS A 26 -22.41 2.07 23.24
C LYS A 26 -20.89 1.90 23.18
N LYS A 27 -20.26 2.32 22.07
CA LYS A 27 -18.82 2.49 21.91
C LYS A 27 -18.33 3.60 22.86
N LYS A 28 -18.31 3.32 24.16
CA LYS A 28 -17.40 4.00 25.10
C LYS A 28 -16.04 3.34 24.95
N ALA A 29 -15.41 3.54 23.78
CA ALA A 29 -14.03 3.16 23.56
C ALA A 29 -13.17 3.88 24.60
N ALA A 30 -12.49 3.10 25.41
CA ALA A 30 -11.71 3.53 26.54
C ALA A 30 -10.59 4.48 26.08
N LYS A 31 -10.75 5.78 26.34
CA LYS A 31 -9.71 6.81 26.24
C LYS A 31 -8.68 6.65 27.38
N LYS A 32 -8.21 5.40 27.62
CA LYS A 32 -7.38 5.00 28.78
C LYS A 32 -5.90 4.81 28.48
N GLY A 33 -5.44 4.98 27.22
CA GLY A 33 -4.04 4.75 26.85
C GLY A 33 -3.10 5.96 26.90
N SER A 34 -3.60 7.19 27.02
CA SER A 34 -2.78 8.41 26.83
C SER A 34 -2.05 8.91 28.10
N LYS A 35 -2.09 8.20 29.21
CA LYS A 35 -1.85 8.84 30.52
C LYS A 35 -0.38 9.08 30.90
N ASN A 36 0.60 8.53 30.19
CA ASN A 36 2.01 8.59 30.61
C ASN A 36 2.99 8.96 29.48
N ILE A 37 2.68 9.98 28.66
CA ILE A 37 3.70 10.55 27.75
C ILE A 37 4.30 11.78 28.44
N PRO A 38 5.63 11.82 28.69
CA PRO A 38 6.28 13.02 29.21
C PRO A 38 5.96 14.26 28.35
N PRO A 39 5.65 15.43 28.94
CA PRO A 39 5.30 16.64 28.19
C PRO A 39 6.36 17.05 27.16
N GLU A 40 7.64 16.85 27.49
CA GLU A 40 8.79 17.14 26.65
C GLU A 40 8.81 16.22 25.42
N LEU A 41 8.56 14.93 25.61
CA LEU A 41 8.48 13.97 24.52
C LEU A 41 7.28 14.27 23.61
N LEU A 42 6.12 14.59 24.19
CA LEU A 42 4.95 14.98 23.42
C LEU A 42 5.21 16.25 22.59
N LYS A 43 5.98 17.20 23.13
CA LYS A 43 6.39 18.42 22.42
C LYS A 43 7.26 18.08 21.21
N GLU A 44 8.26 17.20 21.36
CA GLU A 44 9.10 16.78 20.23
C GLU A 44 8.33 15.95 19.19
N MET A 45 7.41 15.08 19.61
CA MET A 45 6.53 14.36 18.66
C MET A 45 5.68 15.33 17.83
N ARG A 46 5.07 16.34 18.45
CA ARG A 46 4.33 17.39 17.74
C ARG A 46 5.24 18.21 16.82
N LYS A 47 6.48 18.48 17.22
CA LYS A 47 7.46 19.17 16.38
C LYS A 47 7.77 18.36 15.12
N MET A 48 7.97 17.04 15.23
CA MET A 48 8.13 16.15 14.07
C MET A 48 6.91 16.17 13.15
N GLU A 49 5.69 16.09 13.71
CA GLU A 49 4.46 16.21 12.92
C GLU A 49 4.36 17.56 12.18
N MET A 50 4.80 18.64 12.83
CA MET A 50 4.87 19.96 12.21
C MET A 50 5.93 20.00 11.11
N MET A 51 7.11 19.43 11.31
CA MET A 51 8.15 19.33 10.26
C MET A 51 7.62 18.62 9.01
N LEU A 52 6.93 17.50 9.18
CA LEU A 52 6.27 16.77 8.09
C LEU A 52 5.22 17.63 7.36
N LYS A 53 4.50 18.48 8.09
CA LYS A 53 3.46 19.34 7.52
C LYS A 53 4.02 20.55 6.77
N PHE A 54 5.07 21.19 7.30
CA PHE A 54 5.62 22.45 6.79
C PHE A 54 6.81 22.29 5.85
N ARG A 55 7.21 21.06 5.56
CA ARG A 55 8.21 20.76 4.53
C ARG A 55 9.61 21.31 4.81
N ASN A 56 9.97 21.46 6.09
CA ASN A 56 11.28 21.98 6.48
C ASN A 56 12.34 20.88 6.38
N GLU A 57 13.48 21.20 5.77
CA GLU A 57 14.67 20.35 5.80
C GLU A 57 15.21 20.27 7.24
N VAL A 58 15.47 19.06 7.72
CA VAL A 58 15.89 18.82 9.09
C VAL A 58 16.95 17.72 9.16
N ASP A 59 17.91 17.88 10.07
CA ASP A 59 18.82 16.81 10.46
C ASP A 59 18.05 15.76 11.26
N VAL A 60 17.61 14.72 10.55
CA VAL A 60 16.80 13.62 11.11
C VAL A 60 17.57 12.84 12.17
N ASP A 61 18.89 12.74 12.06
CA ASP A 61 19.74 12.06 13.04
C ASP A 61 19.82 12.86 14.34
N GLN A 62 19.88 14.20 14.26
CA GLN A 62 19.79 15.05 15.44
C GLN A 62 18.42 14.93 16.12
N VAL A 63 17.33 14.94 15.35
CA VAL A 63 15.97 14.73 15.88
C VAL A 63 15.88 13.36 16.58
N HIS A 64 16.40 12.30 15.95
CA HIS A 64 16.44 10.97 16.55
C HIS A 64 17.23 10.95 17.87
N ARG A 65 18.43 11.52 17.92
CA ARG A 65 19.24 11.61 19.14
C ARG A 65 18.49 12.32 20.27
N ASP A 66 17.84 13.45 19.97
CA ASP A 66 17.13 14.24 20.99
C ASP A 66 15.89 13.51 21.51
N VAL A 67 15.12 12.87 20.62
CA VAL A 67 13.95 12.08 21.02
C VAL A 67 14.37 10.84 21.83
N MET A 68 15.40 10.11 21.41
CA MET A 68 15.85 8.91 22.13
C MET A 68 16.43 9.24 23.51
N ARG A 69 17.12 10.38 23.66
CA ARG A 69 17.56 10.86 24.98
C ARG A 69 16.37 11.02 25.94
N LEU A 70 15.24 11.54 25.47
CA LEU A 70 14.02 11.66 26.28
C LEU A 70 13.38 10.29 26.57
N VAL A 71 13.47 9.36 25.62
CA VAL A 71 12.93 8.00 25.77
C VAL A 71 13.72 7.19 26.80
N GLU A 72 15.04 7.32 26.80
CA GLU A 72 15.93 6.62 27.73
C GLU A 72 15.83 7.16 29.17
N GLN A 73 15.46 8.43 29.33
CA GLN A 73 15.28 9.06 30.65
C GLN A 73 14.01 8.60 31.39
N ASP A 74 13.04 8.00 30.69
CA ASP A 74 11.79 7.54 31.31
C ASP A 74 11.45 6.11 30.90
N GLU A 75 11.87 5.14 31.73
CA GLU A 75 11.58 3.71 31.56
C GLU A 75 10.08 3.38 31.51
N ARG A 76 9.21 4.31 31.94
CA ARG A 76 7.74 4.11 31.95
C ARG A 76 7.10 4.39 30.59
N ILE A 77 7.88 4.80 29.59
CA ILE A 77 7.37 5.05 28.24
C ILE A 77 6.83 3.76 27.64
N ALA A 78 5.52 3.75 27.40
CA ALA A 78 4.83 2.58 26.86
C ALA A 78 5.40 2.19 25.47
N PRO A 79 5.49 0.89 25.15
CA PRO A 79 5.98 0.42 23.85
C PRO A 79 5.28 1.06 22.65
N GLY A 80 3.97 1.30 22.75
CA GLY A 80 3.19 1.98 21.71
C GLY A 80 3.66 3.40 21.39
N VAL A 81 4.25 4.11 22.35
CA VAL A 81 4.84 5.44 22.13
C VAL A 81 6.13 5.31 21.32
N LYS A 82 6.98 4.32 21.64
CA LYS A 82 8.22 4.04 20.88
C LYS A 82 7.91 3.68 19.43
N ILE A 83 6.93 2.80 19.20
CA ILE A 83 6.43 2.47 17.86
C ILE A 83 6.02 3.75 17.12
N LYS A 84 5.23 4.62 17.77
CA LYS A 84 4.78 5.86 17.14
C LYS A 84 5.91 6.82 16.79
N ILE A 85 6.92 6.92 17.66
CA ILE A 85 8.13 7.71 17.41
C ILE A 85 8.86 7.20 16.17
N TYR A 86 9.10 5.90 16.05
CA TYR A 86 9.80 5.33 14.90
C TYR A 86 8.97 5.44 13.60
N GLU A 87 7.64 5.33 13.65
CA GLU A 87 6.79 5.65 12.49
C GLU A 87 7.00 7.09 12.01
N LEU A 88 7.08 8.06 12.93
CA LEU A 88 7.33 9.47 12.61
C LEU A 88 8.75 9.68 12.08
N LEU A 89 9.75 9.02 12.65
CA LEU A 89 11.14 9.10 12.18
C LEU A 89 11.32 8.50 10.79
N VAL A 90 10.68 7.36 10.49
CA VAL A 90 10.66 6.79 9.12
C VAL A 90 10.06 7.79 8.15
N ALA A 91 8.89 8.36 8.48
CA ALA A 91 8.24 9.35 7.64
C ALA A 91 9.11 10.59 7.42
N LEU A 92 9.78 11.07 8.48
CA LEU A 92 10.64 12.25 8.45
C LEU A 92 11.92 11.99 7.63
N ALA A 93 12.53 10.81 7.76
CA ALA A 93 13.68 10.40 6.95
C ALA A 93 13.32 10.32 5.45
N CYS A 94 12.20 9.69 5.12
CA CYS A 94 11.70 9.63 3.74
C CYS A 94 11.40 11.03 3.20
N TYR A 95 10.85 11.91 4.04
CA TYR A 95 10.53 13.29 3.67
C TYR A 95 11.78 14.12 3.34
N ASN A 96 12.90 13.86 4.03
CA ASN A 96 14.19 14.53 3.77
C ASN A 96 15.07 13.79 2.75
N HIS A 97 14.50 12.87 1.96
CA HIS A 97 15.23 12.04 0.99
C HIS A 97 16.46 11.31 1.57
N ASN A 98 16.45 10.98 2.88
CA ASN A 98 17.56 10.29 3.55
C ASN A 98 17.27 8.78 3.63
N ALA A 99 17.60 8.06 2.56
CA ALA A 99 17.31 6.63 2.43
C ALA A 99 17.98 5.79 3.52
N GLU A 100 19.24 6.07 3.86
CA GLU A 100 19.99 5.33 4.89
C GLU A 100 19.30 5.39 6.25
N SER A 101 18.90 6.59 6.68
CA SER A 101 18.18 6.78 7.95
C SER A 101 16.80 6.14 7.90
N ALA A 102 16.10 6.23 6.76
CA ALA A 102 14.79 5.64 6.59
C ALA A 102 14.81 4.11 6.71
N ILE A 103 15.79 3.44 6.08
CA ILE A 103 16.03 2.01 6.21
C ILE A 103 16.34 1.65 7.68
N ARG A 104 17.28 2.35 8.30
CA ARG A 104 17.70 2.08 9.68
C ARG A 104 16.54 2.21 10.68
N PHE A 105 15.71 3.25 10.55
CA PHE A 105 14.55 3.42 11.43
C PHE A 105 13.44 2.40 11.15
N LEU A 106 13.29 1.96 9.89
CA LEU A 106 12.34 0.90 9.55
C LEU A 106 12.74 -0.45 10.16
N GLU A 107 14.03 -0.79 10.16
CA GLU A 107 14.52 -2.02 10.81
C GLU A 107 14.25 -2.00 12.33
N VAL A 108 14.50 -0.88 13.01
CA VAL A 108 14.12 -0.77 14.43
C VAL A 108 12.60 -0.84 14.62
N LEU A 109 11.82 -0.25 13.71
CA LEU A 109 10.36 -0.35 13.77
C LEU A 109 9.89 -1.80 13.63
N LYS A 110 10.54 -2.61 12.77
CA LYS A 110 10.28 -4.05 12.59
C LYS A 110 10.53 -4.86 13.86
N GLU A 111 11.57 -4.51 14.62
CA GLU A 111 11.86 -5.14 15.92
C GLU A 111 10.80 -4.82 16.97
N LEU A 112 10.20 -3.63 16.91
CA LEU A 112 9.18 -3.18 17.85
C LEU A 112 7.76 -3.64 17.48
N SER A 113 7.47 -3.72 16.18
CA SER A 113 6.13 -4.01 15.66
C SER A 113 6.15 -4.34 14.18
N MET A 114 5.04 -4.86 13.64
CA MET A 114 4.88 -5.00 12.19
C MET A 114 4.65 -3.61 11.55
N PRO A 115 5.57 -3.10 10.69
CA PRO A 115 5.38 -1.79 10.08
C PRO A 115 4.18 -1.76 9.13
N SER A 116 3.61 -0.57 8.94
CA SER A 116 2.52 -0.38 8.00
C SER A 116 3.01 -0.48 6.54
N GLU A 117 2.12 -0.86 5.62
CA GLU A 117 2.42 -0.80 4.18
C GLU A 117 2.82 0.63 3.75
N SER A 118 2.24 1.66 4.37
CA SER A 118 2.61 3.05 4.08
C SER A 118 4.07 3.37 4.47
N SER A 119 4.58 2.75 5.54
CA SER A 119 5.96 2.89 5.99
C SER A 119 6.89 2.26 4.95
N TYR A 120 6.63 1.01 4.56
CA TYR A 120 7.39 0.32 3.51
C TYR A 120 7.36 1.08 2.18
N ALA A 121 6.18 1.48 1.70
CA ALA A 121 6.04 2.21 0.44
C ALA A 121 6.85 3.53 0.43
N SER A 122 6.89 4.24 1.57
CA SER A 122 7.65 5.48 1.68
C SER A 122 9.16 5.23 1.64
N VAL A 123 9.64 4.18 2.33
CA VAL A 123 11.06 3.82 2.34
C VAL A 123 11.50 3.28 0.97
N ILE A 124 10.70 2.41 0.35
CA ILE A 124 10.96 1.90 -1.01
C ILE A 124 11.08 3.06 -2.00
N ARG A 125 10.16 4.03 -1.94
CA ARG A 125 10.20 5.21 -2.82
C ARG A 125 11.50 6.00 -2.65
N VAL A 126 11.90 6.33 -1.42
CA VAL A 126 13.15 7.10 -1.22
C VAL A 126 14.38 6.30 -1.65
N CYS A 127 14.38 4.98 -1.47
CA CYS A 127 15.46 4.12 -1.96
C CYS A 127 15.53 4.03 -3.50
N CYS A 128 14.39 4.22 -4.17
CA CYS A 128 14.32 4.31 -5.63
C CYS A 128 14.82 5.66 -6.16
N GLU A 129 14.66 6.73 -5.37
CA GLU A 129 15.11 8.09 -5.70
C GLU A 129 16.61 8.31 -5.41
N ASP A 130 17.18 7.61 -4.42
CA ASP A 130 18.58 7.74 -4.01
C ASP A 130 19.51 6.74 -4.75
N PRO A 131 20.44 7.22 -5.61
CA PRO A 131 21.35 6.36 -6.36
C PRO A 131 22.15 5.43 -5.45
N GLY A 132 22.20 4.15 -5.81
CA GLY A 132 22.95 3.13 -5.05
C GLY A 132 22.12 2.41 -3.98
N THR A 133 20.91 2.86 -3.68
CA THR A 133 20.03 2.19 -2.70
C THR A 133 18.89 1.38 -3.34
N ALA A 134 18.76 1.36 -4.67
CA ALA A 134 17.73 0.57 -5.39
C ALA A 134 17.70 -0.93 -5.03
N LYS A 135 18.86 -1.54 -4.74
CA LYS A 135 18.92 -2.94 -4.28
C LYS A 135 18.23 -3.15 -2.93
N HIS A 136 18.23 -2.13 -2.07
CA HIS A 136 17.51 -2.19 -0.79
C HIS A 136 16.01 -2.09 -1.01
N ALA A 137 15.55 -1.29 -1.99
CA ALA A 137 14.14 -1.18 -2.33
C ALA A 137 13.53 -2.55 -2.71
N VAL A 138 14.23 -3.36 -3.52
CA VAL A 138 13.79 -4.72 -3.89
C VAL A 138 13.72 -5.62 -2.65
N LYS A 139 14.77 -5.64 -1.82
CA LYS A 139 14.78 -6.43 -0.57
C LYS A 139 13.66 -6.04 0.39
N LEU A 140 13.33 -4.75 0.48
CA LEU A 140 12.24 -4.24 1.30
C LEU A 140 10.88 -4.68 0.76
N LEU A 141 10.72 -4.77 -0.56
CA LEU A 141 9.51 -5.32 -1.16
C LEU A 141 9.39 -6.82 -0.87
N ASP A 142 10.45 -7.60 -1.03
CA ASP A 142 10.46 -9.03 -0.73
C ASP A 142 10.13 -9.31 0.75
N ASP A 143 10.73 -8.52 1.65
CA ASP A 143 10.44 -8.56 3.08
C ASP A 143 8.97 -8.21 3.36
N PHE A 144 8.43 -7.19 2.70
CA PHE A 144 7.03 -6.82 2.85
C PHE A 144 6.09 -7.93 2.36
N VAL A 145 6.31 -8.48 1.17
CA VAL A 145 5.48 -9.55 0.58
C VAL A 145 5.52 -10.82 1.43
N SER A 146 6.70 -11.16 1.96
CA SER A 146 6.87 -12.33 2.84
C SER A 146 6.09 -12.19 4.15
N ASN A 147 6.05 -10.99 4.73
CA ASN A 147 5.38 -10.73 6.01
C ASN A 147 3.90 -10.33 5.87
N ASN A 148 3.49 -9.78 4.72
CA ASN A 148 2.17 -9.16 4.51
C ASN A 148 1.61 -9.44 3.09
N PRO A 149 1.48 -10.70 2.66
CA PRO A 149 1.13 -11.02 1.27
C PRO A 149 -0.22 -10.41 0.85
N ASN A 150 -1.20 -10.33 1.75
CA ASN A 150 -2.54 -9.83 1.39
C ASN A 150 -2.68 -8.30 1.44
N ARG A 151 -1.59 -7.56 1.67
CA ARG A 151 -1.64 -6.10 1.87
C ARG A 151 -0.83 -5.31 0.85
N LEU A 152 -0.26 -5.97 -0.16
CA LEU A 152 0.46 -5.28 -1.22
C LEU A 152 -0.47 -4.35 -2.00
N ARG A 153 -0.01 -3.12 -2.23
CA ARG A 153 -0.72 -2.11 -3.02
C ARG A 153 0.19 -1.60 -4.12
N LEU A 154 -0.42 -1.15 -5.22
CA LEU A 154 0.31 -0.67 -6.39
C LEU A 154 1.31 0.45 -6.03
N ARG A 155 0.94 1.35 -5.10
CA ARG A 155 1.82 2.42 -4.61
C ARG A 155 3.13 1.94 -3.98
N THR A 156 3.19 0.71 -3.46
CA THR A 156 4.41 0.11 -2.91
C THR A 156 5.34 -0.35 -4.04
N VAL A 157 4.79 -0.87 -5.13
CA VAL A 157 5.54 -1.49 -6.24
C VAL A 157 5.90 -0.47 -7.32
N GLN A 158 5.06 0.53 -7.55
CA GLN A 158 5.21 1.54 -8.59
C GLN A 158 6.61 2.19 -8.62
N PRO A 159 7.20 2.66 -7.50
CA PRO A 159 8.53 3.28 -7.55
C PRO A 159 9.60 2.35 -8.14
N LEU A 160 9.59 1.05 -7.79
CA LEU A 160 10.55 0.07 -8.29
C LEU A 160 10.40 -0.15 -9.80
N LEU A 161 9.17 -0.28 -10.29
CA LEU A 161 8.89 -0.44 -11.71
C LEU A 161 9.41 0.75 -12.52
N LEU A 162 9.16 1.97 -12.02
CA LEU A 162 9.66 3.18 -12.66
C LEU A 162 11.19 3.25 -12.63
N THR A 163 11.83 2.89 -11.51
CA THR A 163 13.29 2.84 -11.41
C THR A 163 13.90 1.87 -12.43
N PHE A 164 13.32 0.68 -12.60
CA PHE A 164 13.82 -0.28 -13.60
C PHE A 164 13.67 0.25 -15.03
N LEU A 165 12.53 0.87 -15.36
CA LEU A 165 12.34 1.48 -16.68
C LEU A 165 13.31 2.63 -16.95
N GLN A 166 13.51 3.52 -15.98
CA GLN A 166 14.46 4.63 -16.08
C GLN A 166 15.90 4.14 -16.27
N ASN A 167 16.26 3.05 -15.59
CA ASN A 167 17.56 2.41 -15.72
C ASN A 167 17.68 1.50 -16.96
N ARG A 168 16.61 1.37 -17.76
CA ARG A 168 16.51 0.45 -18.91
C ARG A 168 16.78 -1.02 -18.54
N ASP A 169 16.43 -1.38 -17.32
CA ASP A 169 16.57 -2.72 -16.75
C ASP A 169 15.28 -3.51 -16.96
N PHE A 170 14.98 -3.81 -18.23
CA PHE A 170 13.70 -4.42 -18.63
C PHE A 170 13.52 -5.84 -18.09
N ASP A 171 14.60 -6.60 -17.94
CA ASP A 171 14.55 -7.96 -17.41
C ASP A 171 14.03 -7.94 -15.97
N ASN A 172 14.62 -7.11 -15.10
CA ASN A 172 14.16 -6.96 -13.72
C ASN A 172 12.76 -6.32 -13.63
N PHE A 173 12.39 -5.43 -14.55
CA PHE A 173 11.03 -4.90 -14.64
C PHE A 173 10.01 -6.02 -14.90
N VAL A 174 10.24 -6.83 -15.94
CA VAL A 174 9.32 -7.91 -16.35
C VAL A 174 9.23 -8.97 -15.26
N ASP A 175 10.37 -9.39 -14.70
CA ASP A 175 10.42 -10.39 -13.64
C ASP A 175 9.69 -9.92 -12.38
N LEU A 176 9.92 -8.66 -11.96
CA LEU A 176 9.21 -8.09 -10.82
C LEU A 176 7.71 -8.01 -11.08
N TRP A 177 7.30 -7.52 -12.25
CA TRP A 177 5.89 -7.36 -12.60
C TRP A 177 5.15 -8.71 -12.61
N LYS A 178 5.74 -9.73 -13.27
CA LYS A 178 5.18 -11.09 -13.31
C LYS A 178 5.10 -11.72 -11.92
N SER A 179 6.16 -11.57 -11.11
CA SER A 179 6.18 -12.05 -9.73
C SER A 179 5.06 -11.40 -8.90
N VAL A 180 4.92 -10.08 -8.98
CA VAL A 180 3.89 -9.33 -8.25
C VAL A 180 2.48 -9.71 -8.70
N LEU A 181 2.22 -9.84 -10.00
CA LEU A 181 0.88 -10.20 -10.50
C LEU A 181 0.51 -11.65 -10.20
N SER A 182 1.48 -12.57 -10.25
CA SER A 182 1.23 -13.97 -9.89
C SER A 182 0.96 -14.15 -8.39
N GLY A 183 1.66 -13.41 -7.53
CA GLY A 183 1.43 -13.40 -6.07
C GLY A 183 0.20 -12.61 -5.64
N HIS A 184 -0.17 -11.56 -6.39
CA HIS A 184 -1.22 -10.60 -6.04
C HIS A 184 -2.11 -10.26 -7.24
N PRO A 185 -2.92 -11.22 -7.76
CA PRO A 185 -3.72 -11.03 -8.97
C PRO A 185 -4.81 -9.94 -8.84
N ASP A 186 -5.17 -9.57 -7.61
CA ASP A 186 -6.14 -8.50 -7.34
C ASP A 186 -5.51 -7.12 -7.15
N LEU A 187 -4.18 -6.99 -7.27
CA LEU A 187 -3.46 -5.73 -7.07
C LEU A 187 -4.01 -4.60 -7.95
N ILE A 188 -4.17 -4.87 -9.25
CA ILE A 188 -4.64 -3.88 -10.21
C ILE A 188 -6.13 -3.57 -9.99
N LYS A 189 -6.95 -4.59 -9.67
CA LYS A 189 -8.37 -4.37 -9.32
C LYS A 189 -8.50 -3.49 -8.08
N SER A 190 -7.72 -3.77 -7.04
CA SER A 190 -7.72 -2.97 -5.81
C SER A 190 -7.28 -1.54 -6.07
N ALA A 191 -6.30 -1.34 -6.97
CA ALA A 191 -5.86 -0.01 -7.35
C ALA A 191 -6.99 0.75 -8.06
N ALA A 192 -7.59 0.15 -9.10
CA ALA A 192 -8.69 0.74 -9.87
C ALA A 192 -9.91 1.11 -9.00
N ASN A 193 -10.21 0.32 -7.97
CA ASN A 193 -11.31 0.59 -7.04
C ASN A 193 -11.03 1.72 -6.03
N SER A 194 -9.75 2.07 -5.80
CA SER A 194 -9.34 3.04 -4.78
C SER A 194 -9.17 4.46 -5.32
N SER A 195 -8.68 4.57 -6.55
CA SER A 195 -8.61 5.77 -7.38
C SER A 195 -8.08 5.28 -8.74
N ILE A 196 -8.65 5.76 -9.84
CA ILE A 196 -8.20 5.36 -11.19
C ILE A 196 -6.87 6.03 -11.54
N GLU A 197 -6.65 7.26 -11.05
CA GLU A 197 -5.48 8.09 -11.38
C GLU A 197 -4.12 7.39 -11.19
N PRO A 198 -3.83 6.65 -10.09
CA PRO A 198 -2.54 5.99 -9.91
C PRO A 198 -2.29 4.86 -10.91
N VAL A 199 -3.34 4.20 -11.39
CA VAL A 199 -3.22 3.14 -12.39
C VAL A 199 -2.95 3.76 -13.75
N GLU A 200 -3.77 4.72 -14.17
CA GLU A 200 -3.58 5.44 -15.43
C GLU A 200 -2.22 6.13 -15.49
N GLN A 201 -1.79 6.78 -14.41
CA GLN A 201 -0.49 7.43 -14.35
C GLN A 201 0.65 6.42 -14.48
N LEU A 202 0.57 5.25 -13.82
CA LEU A 202 1.56 4.19 -14.01
C LEU A 202 1.62 3.75 -15.48
N PHE A 203 0.48 3.58 -16.14
CA PHE A 203 0.44 3.24 -17.56
C PHE A 203 1.07 4.32 -18.44
N VAL A 204 0.74 5.59 -18.20
CA VAL A 204 1.33 6.73 -18.91
C VAL A 204 2.84 6.75 -18.70
N ASP A 205 3.31 6.59 -17.47
CA ASP A 205 4.75 6.58 -17.13
C ASP A 205 5.47 5.42 -17.83
N ILE A 206 4.86 4.23 -17.88
CA ILE A 206 5.38 3.07 -18.61
C ILE A 206 5.50 3.40 -20.10
N ILE A 207 4.41 3.85 -20.73
CA ILE A 207 4.38 4.17 -22.17
C ILE A 207 5.40 5.26 -22.51
N SER A 208 5.49 6.32 -21.70
CA SER A 208 6.47 7.40 -21.88
C SER A 208 7.90 6.89 -21.78
N ALA A 209 8.22 6.07 -20.77
CA ALA A 209 9.56 5.50 -20.61
C ALA A 209 9.95 4.61 -21.81
N PHE A 210 9.02 3.80 -22.32
CA PHE A 210 9.27 2.99 -23.52
C PHE A 210 9.42 3.83 -24.79
N SER A 211 8.61 4.89 -24.95
CA SER A 211 8.71 5.81 -26.09
C SER A 211 10.09 6.47 -26.17
N ASP A 212 10.61 6.96 -25.05
CA ASP A 212 11.93 7.59 -24.98
C ASP A 212 13.06 6.60 -25.35
N VAL A 213 12.90 5.34 -24.96
CA VAL A 213 13.86 4.27 -25.30
C VAL A 213 13.81 3.95 -26.80
N ILE A 214 12.62 3.87 -27.39
CA ILE A 214 12.43 3.58 -28.82
C ILE A 214 12.97 4.70 -29.70
N VAL A 215 12.68 5.97 -29.35
CA VAL A 215 13.13 7.14 -30.13
C VAL A 215 14.66 7.25 -30.14
N GLY A 216 15.34 6.79 -29.08
CA GLY A 216 16.80 6.79 -28.99
C GLY A 216 17.53 5.64 -29.70
N LYS A 217 16.83 4.69 -30.32
CA LYS A 217 17.43 3.47 -30.90
C LYS A 217 17.19 3.37 -32.42
N VAL A 218 18.20 2.89 -33.16
CA VAL A 218 18.15 2.74 -34.63
C VAL A 218 18.45 1.28 -35.03
N GLY A 219 17.70 0.74 -36.00
CA GLY A 219 17.95 -0.59 -36.58
C GLY A 219 17.46 -1.76 -35.71
N LYS A 220 18.20 -2.87 -35.70
CA LYS A 220 17.76 -4.15 -35.11
C LYS A 220 17.40 -4.11 -33.61
N GLU A 221 18.04 -3.22 -32.84
CA GLU A 221 17.71 -3.06 -31.42
C GLU A 221 16.31 -2.48 -31.21
N ARG A 222 15.84 -1.65 -32.16
CA ARG A 222 14.47 -1.12 -32.14
C ARG A 222 13.45 -2.23 -32.36
N ASP A 223 13.71 -3.15 -33.29
CA ASP A 223 12.78 -4.24 -33.61
C ASP A 223 12.62 -5.21 -32.42
N LEU A 224 13.71 -5.53 -31.72
CA LEU A 224 13.68 -6.32 -30.48
C LEU A 224 12.88 -5.64 -29.36
N LEU A 225 13.09 -4.34 -29.15
CA LEU A 225 12.35 -3.58 -28.15
C LEU A 225 10.86 -3.46 -28.48
N MET A 226 10.51 -3.32 -29.76
CA MET A 226 9.12 -3.30 -30.21
C MET A 226 8.41 -4.63 -29.94
N LEU A 227 9.09 -5.77 -30.15
CA LEU A 227 8.52 -7.09 -29.83
C LEU A 227 8.28 -7.26 -28.32
N SER A 228 9.24 -6.85 -27.49
CA SER A 228 9.07 -6.89 -26.03
C SER A 228 7.98 -5.92 -25.56
N LEU A 229 7.87 -4.74 -26.19
CA LEU A 229 6.81 -3.78 -25.87
C LEU A 229 5.43 -4.31 -26.25
N ASP A 230 5.28 -4.92 -27.43
CA ASP A 230 4.01 -5.52 -27.85
C ASP A 230 3.59 -6.65 -26.91
N GLU A 231 4.54 -7.47 -26.44
CA GLU A 231 4.27 -8.53 -25.47
C GLU A 231 3.83 -7.95 -24.12
N ILE A 232 4.52 -6.92 -23.61
CA ILE A 232 4.16 -6.22 -22.38
C ILE A 232 2.79 -5.55 -22.51
N LEU A 233 2.55 -4.81 -23.61
CA LEU A 233 1.29 -4.12 -23.86
C LEU A 233 0.13 -5.10 -24.03
N ASN A 234 0.35 -6.25 -24.68
CA ASN A 234 -0.66 -7.30 -24.78
C ASN A 234 -0.97 -7.90 -23.41
N GLU A 235 0.04 -8.29 -22.62
CA GLU A 235 -0.16 -8.86 -21.28
C GLU A 235 -0.87 -7.87 -20.35
N MET A 236 -0.50 -6.58 -20.44
CA MET A 236 -1.17 -5.50 -19.73
C MET A 236 -2.61 -5.27 -20.21
N SER A 237 -2.84 -5.27 -21.53
CA SER A 237 -4.16 -5.06 -22.15
C SER A 237 -5.12 -6.19 -21.81
N GLU A 238 -4.68 -7.45 -21.89
CA GLU A 238 -5.47 -8.62 -21.47
C GLU A 238 -5.82 -8.54 -19.99
N THR A 239 -4.86 -8.10 -19.16
CA THR A 239 -5.10 -7.90 -17.73
C THR A 239 -6.14 -6.80 -17.49
N LEU A 240 -6.06 -5.67 -18.19
CA LEU A 240 -7.04 -4.58 -18.11
C LEU A 240 -8.43 -4.98 -18.60
N LEU A 241 -8.52 -5.71 -19.71
CA LEU A 241 -9.78 -6.22 -20.25
C LEU A 241 -10.44 -7.19 -19.25
N SER A 242 -9.67 -8.13 -18.69
CA SER A 242 -10.17 -9.05 -17.65
C SER A 242 -10.71 -8.31 -16.42
N ILE A 243 -10.07 -7.19 -16.06
CA ILE A 243 -10.52 -6.34 -14.95
C ILE A 243 -11.81 -5.60 -15.31
N SER A 244 -11.88 -5.01 -16.51
CA SER A 244 -13.05 -4.31 -17.01
C SER A 244 -14.29 -5.20 -17.05
N GLU A 245 -14.16 -6.41 -17.61
CA GLU A 245 -15.26 -7.39 -17.70
C GLU A 245 -15.75 -7.82 -16.30
N LYS A 246 -14.82 -8.07 -15.37
CA LYS A 246 -15.18 -8.41 -13.98
C LYS A 246 -15.88 -7.26 -13.27
N SER A 247 -15.39 -6.03 -13.43
CA SER A 247 -16.02 -4.84 -12.86
C SER A 247 -17.43 -4.60 -13.42
N ALA A 248 -17.62 -4.76 -14.73
CA ALA A 248 -18.93 -4.66 -15.38
C ALA A 248 -19.92 -5.73 -14.87
N SER A 249 -19.43 -6.96 -14.64
CA SER A 249 -20.24 -8.04 -14.07
C SER A 249 -20.66 -7.77 -12.61
N LEU A 250 -19.77 -7.21 -11.80
CA LEU A 250 -20.05 -6.84 -10.41
C LEU A 250 -21.09 -5.71 -10.35
N LEU A 251 -20.95 -4.67 -11.18
CA LEU A 251 -21.92 -3.58 -11.27
C LEU A 251 -23.30 -4.09 -11.72
N SER A 252 -23.33 -4.99 -12.71
CA SER A 252 -24.57 -5.61 -13.18
C SER A 252 -25.25 -6.44 -12.08
N SER A 253 -24.47 -7.15 -11.26
CA SER A 253 -25.00 -7.91 -10.11
C SER A 253 -25.52 -7.03 -8.97
N GLN A 254 -24.89 -5.87 -8.72
CA GLN A 254 -25.34 -4.90 -7.73
C GLN A 254 -26.66 -4.23 -8.13
N VAL A 255 -26.79 -3.83 -9.40
CA VAL A 255 -28.03 -3.24 -9.92
C VAL A 255 -29.20 -4.23 -9.84
N SER A 256 -28.96 -5.53 -10.08
CA SER A 256 -29.99 -6.56 -9.90
C SER A 256 -30.40 -6.73 -8.44
N HIS A 257 -29.48 -6.57 -7.48
CA HIS A 257 -29.76 -6.75 -6.06
C HIS A 257 -30.56 -5.59 -5.47
N ASP A 258 -30.30 -4.36 -5.94
CA ASP A 258 -31.02 -3.17 -5.51
C ASP A 258 -32.43 -3.10 -6.12
N ASN A 259 -32.62 -3.56 -7.36
CA ASN A 259 -33.96 -3.66 -7.97
C ASN A 259 -34.87 -4.70 -7.27
N CYS A 260 -34.31 -5.73 -6.63
CA CYS A 260 -35.10 -6.68 -5.82
C CYS A 260 -35.56 -6.11 -4.47
N LYS A 261 -34.91 -5.07 -3.93
CA LYS A 261 -35.32 -4.44 -2.67
C LYS A 261 -36.42 -3.38 -2.82
N VAL A 262 -36.62 -2.84 -4.03
CA VAL A 262 -37.60 -1.77 -4.28
C VAL A 262 -39.04 -2.28 -4.43
N VAL A 263 -39.26 -3.59 -4.62
CA VAL A 263 -40.61 -4.13 -4.93
C VAL A 263 -41.43 -4.54 -3.67
N ASN A 264 -40.88 -4.47 -2.45
CA ASN A 264 -41.58 -4.96 -1.24
C ASN A 264 -41.97 -3.90 -0.18
N MET A 265 -42.11 -2.62 -0.54
CA MET A 265 -42.60 -1.57 0.39
C MET A 265 -43.90 -0.88 -0.07
N SER A 266 -44.82 -1.61 -0.69
CA SER A 266 -46.17 -1.13 -1.00
C SER A 266 -47.24 -1.90 -0.24
N SER A 267 -47.35 -1.65 1.07
CA SER A 267 -48.64 -1.55 1.77
C SER A 267 -48.41 -1.21 3.23
N GLU A 268 -49.19 -0.23 3.72
CA GLU A 268 -49.27 0.26 5.11
C GLU A 268 -48.14 1.23 5.50
N GLY A 269 -48.36 2.50 5.85
CA GLY A 269 -49.58 3.25 6.15
C GLY A 269 -49.15 4.43 7.03
N LYS A 270 -49.47 5.66 6.57
CA LYS A 270 -49.44 6.93 7.33
C LYS A 270 -48.10 7.35 7.97
N CYS A 271 -47.48 8.38 7.38
CA CYS A 271 -46.70 9.35 8.15
C CYS A 271 -47.20 10.79 7.87
N PRO A 272 -47.33 11.63 8.91
CA PRO A 272 -47.82 13.00 8.79
C PRO A 272 -46.69 13.96 8.39
N LEU A 273 -46.99 14.85 7.44
CA LEU A 273 -46.18 16.01 7.13
C LEU A 273 -46.17 16.96 8.33
N ARG A 274 -45.01 17.15 8.95
CA ARG A 274 -44.73 18.26 9.87
C ARG A 274 -43.88 19.29 9.12
N LEU A 275 -44.54 20.32 8.62
CA LEU A 275 -43.93 21.56 8.17
C LEU A 275 -43.26 22.24 9.38
N TYR A 276 -41.95 22.46 9.30
CA TYR A 276 -41.25 23.42 10.14
C TYR A 276 -41.18 24.74 9.35
N LEU A 277 -41.87 25.75 9.88
CA LEU A 277 -41.48 27.15 9.78
C LEU A 277 -40.35 27.41 10.79
#